data_AF-A0A972A3U6-F1
#
_entry.id   AF-A0A972A3U6-F1
#
_cell.length_a   1.000
_cell.length_b   1.000
_cell.length_c   1.000
_cell.angle_alpha   90.00
_cell.angle_beta   90.00
_cell.angle_gamma   90.00
#
_symmetry.space_group_name_H-M   'P 1'
#
loop_
_entity.id
_entity.type
_entity.pdbx_description
1 polymer ?
#
loop_
_entity_poly.entity_id
_entity_poly.type
_entity_poly.pdbx_seq_one_letter_code
_entity_poly.pdbx_strand_id
1 'polypeptide(L)'
;MSQKKKIYIFWTKPYSPAGCVPIAVAQIMSYHEYPHSYTYNGIYVDWKEVKKIRAYNMHYQNESNSQMAAALLRGIGNGVNIYYGYRGSMGLPSKAKRYLSMCGYDNVKMYWGKNESKALEMLRNNKPVFMSGVSGLLGGHAWVIDGFRISERFVETKDSNGIVFSSNKETKTFLHCNFGWGGKADGYYTSGIFDTKKGAVEYDEKDIPEFGKSDSKYTWLFNVITYNVNK
;
A
#
# COMPACT_ATOMS: atom_id res chain seq x y z
N MET A 1 16.09 49.47 34.11
CA MET A 1 15.07 48.80 33.26
C MET A 1 15.78 47.93 32.23
N SER A 2 15.77 46.61 32.40
CA SER A 2 16.40 45.66 31.47
C SER A 2 15.37 45.18 30.45
N GLN A 3 15.54 45.54 29.18
CA GLN A 3 14.72 45.03 28.08
C GLN A 3 15.20 43.61 27.72
N LYS A 4 14.41 42.60 28.11
CA LYS A 4 14.61 41.22 27.65
C LYS A 4 14.27 41.15 26.16
N LYS A 5 15.27 40.93 25.30
CA LYS A 5 15.08 40.54 23.90
C LYS A 5 14.35 39.20 23.87
N LYS A 6 13.08 39.19 23.44
CA LYS A 6 12.37 37.97 23.05
C LYS A 6 12.97 37.48 21.74
N ILE A 7 13.79 36.43 21.82
CA ILE A 7 14.25 35.68 20.64
C ILE A 7 13.04 34.86 20.17
N TYR A 8 12.45 35.27 19.05
CA TYR A 8 11.48 34.45 18.34
C TYR A 8 12.26 33.38 17.56
N ILE A 9 12.38 32.18 18.14
CA ILE A 9 12.83 31.01 17.38
C ILE A 9 11.65 30.60 16.50
N PHE A 10 11.70 30.95 15.22
CA PHE A 10 10.82 30.39 14.20
C PHE A 10 11.15 28.91 14.02
N TRP A 11 10.56 28.05 14.84
CA TRP A 11 10.51 26.62 14.55
C TRP A 11 9.57 26.42 13.35
N THR A 12 10.13 26.34 12.14
CA THR A 12 9.41 25.72 11.02
C THR A 12 9.13 24.28 11.45
N LYS A 13 7.86 23.95 11.69
CA LYS A 13 7.48 22.56 12.00
C LYS A 13 7.89 21.70 10.79
N PRO A 14 8.78 20.69 10.94
CA PRO A 14 9.05 19.77 9.85
C PRO A 14 7.74 19.09 9.43
N TYR A 15 7.47 19.06 8.13
CA TYR A 15 6.29 18.38 7.58
C TYR A 15 6.32 16.91 8.02
N SER A 16 5.29 16.46 8.74
CA SER A 16 5.18 15.06 9.16
C SER A 16 4.88 14.16 7.96
N PRO A 17 5.39 12.92 7.91
CA PRO A 17 5.08 11.97 6.84
C PRO A 17 3.56 11.76 6.68
N ALA A 18 3.08 11.53 5.47
CA ALA A 18 1.64 11.33 5.21
C ALA A 18 1.06 10.12 5.98
N GLY A 19 1.85 9.04 6.12
CA GLY A 19 1.46 7.78 6.73
C GLY A 19 1.07 6.72 5.70
N CYS A 20 1.39 5.46 5.98
CA CYS A 20 1.16 4.34 5.07
C CYS A 20 -0.34 4.07 4.82
N VAL A 21 -1.19 4.27 5.82
CA VAL A 21 -2.64 4.10 5.70
C VAL A 21 -3.25 5.10 4.69
N PRO A 22 -3.02 6.42 4.81
CA PRO A 22 -3.47 7.39 3.81
C PRO A 22 -2.95 7.09 2.40
N ILE A 23 -1.69 6.68 2.26
CA ILE A 23 -1.10 6.35 0.96
C ILE A 23 -1.83 5.16 0.31
N ALA A 24 -2.01 4.06 1.05
CA ALA A 24 -2.70 2.87 0.53
C ALA A 24 -4.17 3.16 0.15
N VAL A 25 -4.87 3.97 0.96
CA VAL A 25 -6.23 4.42 0.65
C VAL A 25 -6.25 5.30 -0.60
N ALA A 26 -5.30 6.25 -0.73
CA ALA A 26 -5.20 7.14 -1.89
C ALA A 26 -4.95 6.35 -3.19
N GLN A 27 -4.10 5.33 -3.15
CA GLN A 27 -3.83 4.46 -4.29
C GLN A 27 -5.10 3.70 -4.74
N ILE A 28 -5.87 3.16 -3.79
CA ILE A 28 -7.15 2.48 -4.09
C ILE A 28 -8.17 3.46 -4.69
N MET A 29 -8.34 4.64 -4.08
CA MET A 29 -9.25 5.68 -4.57
C MET A 29 -8.88 6.15 -5.97
N SER A 30 -7.59 6.39 -6.20
CA SER A 30 -7.06 6.84 -7.49
C SER A 30 -7.23 5.78 -8.58
N TYR A 31 -7.02 4.50 -8.25
CA TYR A 31 -7.24 3.39 -9.19
C TYR A 31 -8.69 3.36 -9.70
N HIS A 32 -9.65 3.57 -8.79
CA HIS A 32 -11.07 3.58 -9.15
C HIS A 32 -11.56 4.90 -9.73
N GLU A 33 -10.78 5.98 -9.59
CA GLU A 33 -11.22 7.37 -9.85
C GLU A 33 -12.50 7.69 -9.06
N TYR A 34 -12.54 7.28 -7.79
CA TYR A 34 -13.74 7.34 -6.95
C TYR A 34 -13.44 7.89 -5.56
N PRO A 35 -14.30 8.76 -5.00
CA PRO A 35 -15.59 9.25 -5.53
C PRO A 35 -15.45 10.15 -6.77
N HIS A 36 -16.51 10.27 -7.58
CA HIS A 36 -16.52 11.08 -8.81
C HIS A 36 -16.06 12.53 -8.61
N SER A 37 -16.32 13.10 -7.43
CA SER A 37 -15.81 14.40 -7.02
C SER A 37 -15.18 14.29 -5.64
N TYR A 38 -13.97 14.81 -5.50
CA TYR A 38 -13.26 14.92 -4.23
C TYR A 38 -12.61 16.30 -4.14
N THR A 39 -12.93 17.03 -3.08
CA THR A 39 -12.36 18.35 -2.81
C THR A 39 -11.96 18.42 -1.35
N TYR A 40 -10.77 18.93 -1.08
CA TYR A 40 -10.31 19.16 0.29
C TYR A 40 -9.67 20.53 0.42
N ASN A 41 -10.11 21.32 1.41
CA ASN A 41 -9.68 22.70 1.63
C ASN A 41 -9.74 23.58 0.37
N GLY A 42 -10.80 23.43 -0.43
CA GLY A 42 -11.00 24.19 -1.67
C GLY A 42 -10.18 23.71 -2.88
N ILE A 43 -9.35 22.69 -2.73
CA ILE A 43 -8.59 22.08 -3.82
C ILE A 43 -9.35 20.87 -4.34
N TYR A 44 -9.81 20.96 -5.60
CA TYR A 44 -10.40 19.82 -6.32
C TYR A 44 -9.29 18.83 -6.71
N VAL A 45 -9.55 17.54 -6.54
CA VAL A 45 -8.63 16.46 -6.89
C VAL A 45 -9.06 15.85 -8.21
N ASP A 46 -8.30 16.11 -9.27
CA ASP A 46 -8.43 15.40 -10.54
C ASP A 46 -7.70 14.05 -10.48
N TRP A 47 -8.47 12.96 -10.52
CA TRP A 47 -7.93 11.59 -10.47
C TRP A 47 -6.95 11.28 -11.61
N LYS A 48 -7.18 11.84 -12.81
CA LYS A 48 -6.32 11.59 -13.96
C LYS A 48 -4.96 12.23 -13.75
N GLU A 49 -4.91 13.42 -13.15
CA GLU A 49 -3.65 14.09 -12.85
C GLU A 49 -2.91 13.43 -11.69
N VAL A 50 -3.60 13.08 -10.60
CA VAL A 50 -2.95 12.40 -9.46
C VAL A 50 -2.36 11.06 -9.87
N LYS A 51 -3.01 10.28 -10.75
CA LYS A 51 -2.46 9.02 -11.25
C LYS A 51 -1.19 9.15 -12.08
N LYS A 52 -0.92 10.34 -12.66
CA LYS A 52 0.32 10.59 -13.40
C LYS A 52 1.51 10.79 -12.48
N ILE A 53 1.26 11.08 -11.20
CA ILE A 53 2.31 11.23 -10.19
C ILE A 53 2.93 9.85 -9.93
N ARG A 54 4.09 9.63 -10.53
CA ARG A 54 4.93 8.46 -10.26
C ARG A 54 6.16 8.92 -9.50
N ALA A 55 6.58 8.12 -8.53
CA ALA A 55 7.78 8.43 -7.73
C ALA A 55 9.06 8.57 -8.57
N TYR A 56 9.12 7.88 -9.71
CA TYR A 56 10.29 7.90 -10.60
C TYR A 56 10.29 9.02 -11.65
N ASN A 57 9.19 9.77 -11.80
CA ASN A 57 9.08 10.84 -12.80
C ASN A 57 9.16 12.22 -12.12
N MET A 58 10.36 12.60 -11.66
CA MET A 58 10.62 13.97 -11.17
C MET A 58 10.28 15.04 -12.21
N HIS A 59 10.29 14.70 -13.51
CA HIS A 59 9.96 15.61 -14.60
C HIS A 59 8.45 15.88 -14.78
N TYR A 60 7.57 15.10 -14.15
CA TYR A 60 6.10 15.25 -14.29
C TYR A 60 5.44 15.94 -13.07
N GLN A 61 6.24 16.40 -12.11
CA GLN A 61 5.76 17.13 -10.95
C GLN A 61 5.70 18.62 -11.25
N ASN A 62 4.54 19.10 -11.70
CA ASN A 62 4.22 20.52 -11.62
C ASN A 62 3.60 20.84 -10.24
N GLU A 63 3.59 22.12 -9.87
CA GLU A 63 3.09 22.57 -8.57
C GLU A 63 1.63 22.15 -8.32
N SER A 64 0.78 22.21 -9.36
CA SER A 64 -0.63 21.86 -9.28
C SER A 64 -0.86 20.38 -8.92
N ASN A 65 -0.14 19.46 -9.56
CA ASN A 65 -0.22 18.03 -9.28
C ASN A 65 0.21 17.71 -7.85
N SER A 66 1.29 18.34 -7.39
CA SER A 66 1.78 18.19 -6.02
C SER A 66 0.77 18.74 -5.00
N GLN A 67 0.10 19.85 -5.30
CA GLN A 67 -0.97 20.41 -4.44
C GLN A 67 -2.19 19.48 -4.39
N MET A 68 -2.62 18.89 -5.51
CA MET A 68 -3.73 17.92 -5.54
C MET A 68 -3.41 16.66 -4.74
N ALA A 69 -2.20 16.09 -4.91
CA ALA A 69 -1.79 14.94 -4.12
C ALA A 69 -1.70 15.26 -2.62
N ALA A 70 -1.16 16.43 -2.26
CA ALA A 70 -1.11 16.88 -0.88
C ALA A 70 -2.52 17.08 -0.30
N ALA A 71 -3.45 17.65 -1.06
CA ALA A 71 -4.85 17.83 -0.65
C ALA A 71 -5.56 16.48 -0.45
N LEU A 72 -5.36 15.54 -1.38
CA LEU A 72 -5.88 14.17 -1.28
C LEU A 72 -5.37 13.48 -0.01
N LEU A 73 -4.04 13.42 0.16
CA LEU A 73 -3.42 12.75 1.31
C LEU A 73 -3.76 13.40 2.64
N ARG A 74 -3.88 14.74 2.68
CA ARG A 74 -4.29 15.45 3.89
C ARG A 74 -5.76 15.20 4.24
N GLY A 75 -6.63 15.18 3.24
CA GLY A 75 -8.05 14.89 3.46
C GLY A 75 -8.30 13.45 3.91
N ILE A 76 -7.60 12.49 3.29
CA ILE A 76 -7.63 11.09 3.73
C ILE A 76 -7.04 10.98 5.14
N GLY A 77 -5.89 11.61 5.39
CA GLY A 77 -5.23 11.64 6.70
C GLY A 77 -6.16 12.14 7.82
N ASN A 78 -6.92 13.20 7.54
CA ASN A 78 -7.96 13.69 8.44
C ASN A 78 -9.05 12.63 8.66
N GLY A 79 -9.64 12.09 7.60
CA GLY A 79 -10.76 11.14 7.72
C GLY A 79 -10.41 9.79 8.36
N VAL A 80 -9.16 9.33 8.21
CA VAL A 80 -8.65 8.14 8.90
C VAL A 80 -8.14 8.45 10.31
N ASN A 81 -8.20 9.70 10.77
CA ASN A 81 -7.65 10.17 12.05
C ASN A 81 -6.18 9.74 12.24
N ILE A 82 -5.33 10.05 11.26
CA ILE A 82 -3.92 9.70 11.32
C ILE A 82 -3.23 10.43 12.48
N TYR A 83 -2.39 9.71 13.23
CA TYR A 83 -1.50 10.30 14.22
C TYR A 83 -0.20 10.70 13.54
N TYR A 84 -0.01 12.00 13.33
CA TYR A 84 1.21 12.56 12.73
C TYR A 84 2.34 12.64 13.76
N GLY A 85 3.48 12.01 13.45
CA GLY A 85 4.69 12.09 14.25
C GLY A 85 5.89 12.54 13.42
N TYR A 86 6.95 12.99 14.09
CA TYR A 86 8.16 13.48 13.43
C TYR A 86 8.88 12.40 12.60
N ARG A 87 8.98 11.17 13.14
CA ARG A 87 9.70 10.05 12.51
C ARG A 87 8.78 9.09 11.75
N GLY A 88 7.48 9.37 11.70
CA GLY A 88 6.48 8.49 11.12
C GLY A 88 5.07 8.84 11.58
N SER A 89 4.08 8.41 10.80
CA SER A 89 2.67 8.63 11.09
C SER A 89 1.94 7.29 11.19
N MET A 90 1.05 7.18 12.17
CA MET A 90 0.40 5.91 12.53
C MET A 90 -1.11 5.99 12.31
N GLY A 91 -1.67 4.93 11.73
CA GLY A 91 -3.11 4.79 11.49
C GLY A 91 -3.55 3.35 11.64
N LEU A 92 -4.82 3.16 11.98
CA LEU A 92 -5.40 1.82 12.15
C LEU A 92 -6.11 1.36 10.86
N PRO A 93 -5.98 0.08 10.46
CA PRO A 93 -6.72 -0.48 9.32
C PRO A 93 -8.25 -0.29 9.42
N SER A 94 -8.79 -0.35 10.64
CA SER A 94 -10.22 -0.11 10.88
C SER A 94 -10.67 1.31 10.50
N LYS A 95 -9.77 2.30 10.55
CA LYS A 95 -10.05 3.67 10.11
C LYS A 95 -10.01 3.79 8.60
N ALA A 96 -9.12 3.05 7.92
CA ALA A 96 -9.15 2.92 6.45
C ALA A 96 -10.47 2.32 5.98
N LYS A 97 -10.91 1.22 6.60
CA LYS A 97 -12.22 0.60 6.34
C LYS A 97 -13.35 1.62 6.46
N ARG A 98 -13.43 2.31 7.61
CA ARG A 98 -14.46 3.32 7.87
C ARG A 98 -14.43 4.44 6.81
N TYR A 99 -13.24 4.92 6.47
CA TYR A 99 -13.09 6.03 5.54
C TYR A 99 -13.50 5.65 4.11
N LEU A 100 -13.12 4.46 3.62
CA LEU A 100 -13.61 3.96 2.33
C LEU A 100 -15.15 3.92 2.30
N SER A 101 -15.80 3.43 3.36
CA SER A 101 -17.27 3.47 3.46
C SER A 101 -17.82 4.89 3.42
N MET A 102 -17.19 5.84 4.11
CA MET A 102 -17.59 7.26 4.08
C MET A 102 -17.42 7.89 2.69
N CYS A 103 -16.45 7.42 1.91
CA CYS A 103 -16.24 7.86 0.53
C CYS A 103 -17.21 7.22 -0.47
N GLY A 104 -18.13 6.36 -0.04
CA GLY A 104 -19.15 5.74 -0.90
C GLY A 104 -18.78 4.35 -1.42
N TYR A 105 -17.70 3.74 -0.93
CA TYR A 105 -17.44 2.33 -1.22
C TYR A 105 -18.43 1.43 -0.48
N ASP A 106 -18.95 0.42 -1.16
CA ASP A 106 -19.95 -0.49 -0.64
C ASP A 106 -19.34 -1.76 -0.05
N ASN A 107 -20.09 -2.40 0.87
CA ASN A 107 -19.72 -3.70 1.45
C ASN A 107 -18.26 -3.76 1.96
N VAL A 108 -17.78 -2.65 2.55
CA VAL A 108 -16.40 -2.56 3.01
C VAL A 108 -16.22 -3.45 4.24
N LYS A 109 -15.41 -4.50 4.11
CA LYS A 109 -15.17 -5.50 5.16
C LYS A 109 -13.69 -5.61 5.47
N MET A 110 -13.36 -5.86 6.74
CA MET A 110 -12.01 -6.09 7.21
C MET A 110 -11.91 -7.52 7.74
N TYR A 111 -10.92 -8.27 7.26
CA TYR A 111 -10.65 -9.65 7.65
C TYR A 111 -9.28 -9.73 8.32
N TRP A 112 -9.22 -10.44 9.45
CA TRP A 112 -7.98 -10.70 10.17
C TRP A 112 -7.20 -11.84 9.53
N GLY A 113 -5.88 -11.70 9.47
CA GLY A 113 -4.99 -12.63 8.78
C GLY A 113 -4.65 -12.20 7.36
N LYS A 114 -3.81 -13.00 6.70
CA LYS A 114 -3.29 -12.72 5.34
C LYS A 114 -4.37 -12.85 4.26
N ASN A 115 -5.40 -13.69 4.50
CA ASN A 115 -6.58 -13.89 3.66
C ASN A 115 -6.30 -13.93 2.15
N GLU A 116 -5.44 -14.84 1.69
CA GLU A 116 -5.10 -15.01 0.27
C GLU A 116 -6.34 -15.17 -0.61
N SER A 117 -7.31 -15.98 -0.19
CA SER A 117 -8.53 -16.21 -0.95
C SER A 117 -9.31 -14.91 -1.21
N LYS A 118 -9.40 -14.02 -0.21
CA LYS A 118 -10.05 -12.71 -0.34
C LYS A 118 -9.24 -11.74 -1.19
N ALA A 119 -7.91 -11.78 -1.08
CA ALA A 119 -7.06 -10.99 -1.96
C ALA A 119 -7.26 -11.43 -3.43
N LEU A 120 -7.21 -12.73 -3.71
CA LEU A 120 -7.42 -13.26 -5.06
C LEU A 120 -8.84 -12.99 -5.59
N GLU A 121 -9.87 -13.10 -4.75
CA GLU A 121 -11.25 -12.74 -5.12
C GLU A 121 -11.35 -11.30 -5.59
N MET A 122 -10.77 -10.36 -4.84
CA MET A 122 -10.74 -8.94 -5.20
C MET A 122 -9.96 -8.68 -6.48
N LEU A 123 -8.75 -9.25 -6.59
CA LEU A 123 -7.86 -9.04 -7.73
C LEU A 123 -8.44 -9.59 -9.03
N ARG A 124 -9.10 -10.76 -9.00
CA ARG A 124 -9.83 -11.32 -10.15
C ARG A 124 -10.98 -10.44 -10.63
N ASN A 125 -11.49 -9.56 -9.76
CA ASN A 125 -12.51 -8.57 -10.09
C ASN A 125 -11.92 -7.18 -10.35
N ASN A 126 -10.62 -7.07 -10.65
CA ASN A 126 -9.92 -5.81 -10.90
C ASN A 126 -10.04 -4.81 -9.73
N LYS A 127 -9.92 -5.30 -8.49
CA LYS A 127 -9.96 -4.45 -7.30
C LYS A 127 -8.66 -4.58 -6.51
N PRO A 128 -7.83 -3.51 -6.43
CA PRO A 128 -6.65 -3.51 -5.57
C PRO A 128 -7.06 -3.63 -4.10
N VAL A 129 -6.23 -4.27 -3.30
CA VAL A 129 -6.56 -4.72 -1.95
C VAL A 129 -5.69 -3.99 -0.94
N PHE A 130 -6.32 -3.37 0.06
CA PHE A 130 -5.56 -2.86 1.20
C PHE A 130 -5.12 -4.04 2.07
N MET A 131 -3.83 -4.11 2.36
CA MET A 131 -3.26 -5.02 3.35
C MET A 131 -2.48 -4.23 4.40
N SER A 132 -2.45 -4.72 5.63
CA SER A 132 -1.52 -4.26 6.65
C SER A 132 -0.90 -5.43 7.39
N GLY A 133 0.22 -5.20 8.05
CA GLY A 133 0.87 -6.18 8.93
C GLY A 133 1.89 -5.52 9.85
N VAL A 134 2.40 -6.28 10.82
CA VAL A 134 3.39 -5.82 11.80
C VAL A 134 4.70 -6.59 11.65
N SER A 135 5.80 -5.85 11.67
CA SER A 135 7.18 -6.31 11.70
C SER A 135 7.77 -6.06 13.09
N GLY A 136 8.35 -7.09 13.71
CA GLY A 136 8.87 -6.99 15.09
C GLY A 136 7.78 -6.60 16.10
N LEU A 137 8.13 -5.80 17.11
CA LEU A 137 7.21 -5.38 18.17
C LEU A 137 6.36 -4.15 17.83
N LEU A 138 6.88 -3.22 17.01
CA LEU A 138 6.26 -1.89 16.80
C LEU A 138 6.19 -1.47 15.32
N GLY A 139 6.69 -2.27 14.37
CA GLY A 139 6.81 -1.89 12.96
C GLY A 139 5.55 -2.17 12.15
N GLY A 140 4.45 -1.47 12.41
CA GLY A 140 3.22 -1.57 11.62
C GLY A 140 3.36 -0.90 10.25
N HIS A 141 2.82 -1.53 9.21
CA HIS A 141 2.75 -0.95 7.86
C HIS A 141 1.45 -1.33 7.14
N ALA A 142 1.07 -0.50 6.18
CA ALA A 142 -0.06 -0.72 5.28
C ALA A 142 0.38 -0.50 3.84
N TRP A 143 -0.11 -1.33 2.94
CA TRP A 143 0.26 -1.36 1.53
C TRP A 143 -0.90 -1.83 0.67
N VAL A 144 -0.73 -1.75 -0.64
CA VAL A 144 -1.70 -2.23 -1.62
C VAL A 144 -1.20 -3.52 -2.25
N ILE A 145 -2.10 -4.48 -2.44
CA ILE A 145 -1.88 -5.62 -3.33
C ILE A 145 -2.70 -5.37 -4.60
N ASP A 146 -2.03 -5.29 -5.74
CA ASP A 146 -2.63 -4.86 -7.02
C ASP A 146 -2.41 -5.85 -8.16
N GLY A 147 -1.79 -7.00 -7.90
CA GLY A 147 -1.58 -8.06 -8.87
C GLY A 147 -1.38 -9.43 -8.24
N PHE A 148 -1.54 -10.49 -9.03
CA PHE A 148 -1.23 -11.85 -8.61
C PHE A 148 -0.67 -12.68 -9.75
N ARG A 149 0.10 -13.71 -9.40
CA ARG A 149 0.54 -14.78 -10.31
C ARG A 149 0.38 -16.13 -9.63
N ILE A 150 0.06 -17.15 -10.42
CA ILE A 150 -0.03 -18.53 -9.95
C ILE A 150 1.01 -19.32 -10.74
N SER A 151 1.94 -19.95 -10.04
CA SER A 151 2.91 -20.88 -10.62
C SER A 151 2.50 -22.29 -10.29
N GLU A 152 2.53 -23.16 -11.29
CA GLU A 152 2.22 -24.58 -11.16
C GLU A 152 3.43 -25.39 -11.60
N ARG A 153 3.78 -26.42 -10.83
CA ARG A 153 4.81 -27.39 -11.22
C ARG A 153 4.36 -28.81 -10.91
N PHE A 154 4.80 -29.77 -11.70
CA PHE A 154 4.63 -31.18 -11.39
C PHE A 154 5.89 -31.71 -10.71
N VAL A 155 5.71 -32.34 -9.56
CA VAL A 155 6.77 -32.98 -8.79
C VAL A 155 6.61 -34.48 -8.93
N GLU A 156 7.55 -35.08 -9.67
CA GLU A 156 7.62 -36.51 -9.88
C GLU A 156 8.48 -37.17 -8.81
N THR A 157 8.01 -38.29 -8.25
CA THR A 157 8.81 -39.18 -7.41
C THR A 157 9.23 -40.38 -8.25
N LYS A 158 10.54 -40.62 -8.28
CA LYS A 158 11.17 -41.68 -9.06
C LYS A 158 11.77 -42.75 -8.15
N ASP A 159 11.71 -44.01 -8.57
CA ASP A 159 12.40 -45.10 -7.89
C ASP A 159 13.91 -45.06 -8.15
N SER A 160 14.67 -46.02 -7.62
CA SER A 160 16.12 -46.11 -7.82
C SER A 160 16.53 -46.34 -9.28
N ASN A 161 15.60 -46.78 -10.14
CA ASN A 161 15.83 -47.01 -11.56
C ASN A 161 15.38 -45.81 -12.43
N GLY A 162 14.92 -44.72 -11.80
CA GLY A 162 14.45 -43.53 -12.49
C GLY A 162 13.00 -43.62 -13.00
N ILE A 163 12.26 -44.66 -12.66
CA ILE A 163 10.86 -44.83 -13.05
C ILE A 163 9.98 -43.96 -12.16
N VAL A 164 9.19 -43.08 -12.79
CA VAL A 164 8.19 -42.25 -12.09
C VAL A 164 7.06 -43.15 -11.61
N PHE A 165 6.83 -43.20 -10.31
CA PHE A 165 5.70 -43.93 -9.71
C PHE A 165 4.68 -43.01 -9.03
N SER A 166 4.97 -41.71 -8.94
CA SER A 166 4.04 -40.69 -8.44
C SER A 166 4.34 -39.35 -9.10
N SER A 167 3.30 -38.57 -9.41
CA SER A 167 3.40 -37.19 -9.89
C SER A 167 2.36 -36.34 -9.17
N ASN A 168 2.80 -35.26 -8.54
CA ASN A 168 1.92 -34.36 -7.78
C ASN A 168 2.00 -32.94 -8.34
N LYS A 169 0.86 -32.30 -8.50
CA LYS A 169 0.80 -30.88 -8.90
C LYS A 169 0.97 -30.00 -7.66
N GLU A 170 2.01 -29.19 -7.65
CA GLU A 170 2.22 -28.13 -6.66
C GLU A 170 1.83 -26.78 -7.24
N THR A 171 1.07 -25.98 -6.48
CA THR A 171 0.66 -24.62 -6.87
C THR A 171 1.20 -23.61 -5.87
N LYS A 172 1.72 -22.49 -6.37
CA LYS A 172 2.23 -21.39 -5.55
C LYS A 172 1.67 -20.06 -6.01
N THR A 173 1.03 -19.36 -5.09
CA THR A 173 0.49 -18.00 -5.31
C THR A 173 1.53 -16.94 -4.99
N PHE A 174 1.65 -15.96 -5.86
CA PHE A 174 2.42 -14.74 -5.65
C PHE A 174 1.49 -13.54 -5.71
N LEU A 175 1.68 -12.58 -4.81
CA LEU A 175 0.93 -11.34 -4.74
C LEU A 175 1.88 -10.17 -5.00
N HIS A 176 1.51 -9.30 -5.92
CA HIS A 176 2.24 -8.07 -6.19
C HIS A 176 1.94 -7.07 -5.07
N CYS A 177 2.98 -6.58 -4.39
CA CYS A 177 2.85 -5.64 -3.28
C CYS A 177 3.37 -4.27 -3.70
N ASN A 178 2.55 -3.25 -3.57
CA ASN A 178 2.95 -1.84 -3.62
C ASN A 178 3.02 -1.28 -2.19
N PHE A 179 4.22 -1.15 -1.64
CA PHE A 179 4.45 -0.70 -0.26
C PHE A 179 4.30 0.80 -0.05
N GLY A 180 4.05 1.58 -1.11
CA GLY A 180 3.87 3.03 -1.00
C GLY A 180 5.16 3.79 -0.71
N TRP A 181 6.32 3.20 -0.98
CA TRP A 181 7.65 3.82 -0.82
C TRP A 181 8.24 4.27 -2.15
N GLY A 182 7.38 4.62 -3.10
CA GLY A 182 7.78 5.11 -4.41
C GLY A 182 8.49 4.09 -5.28
N GLY A 183 8.05 2.83 -5.23
CA GLY A 183 8.66 1.69 -5.95
C GLY A 183 9.64 0.89 -5.10
N LYS A 184 10.12 1.45 -3.98
CA LYS A 184 11.04 0.70 -3.10
C LYS A 184 10.37 -0.53 -2.50
N ALA A 185 10.98 -1.68 -2.74
CA ALA A 185 10.57 -3.03 -2.35
C ALA A 185 9.24 -3.48 -2.97
N ASP A 186 8.73 -2.78 -3.99
CA ASP A 186 7.56 -3.26 -4.72
C ASP A 186 7.91 -4.55 -5.50
N GLY A 187 6.91 -5.37 -5.82
CA GLY A 187 7.11 -6.60 -6.60
C GLY A 187 6.28 -7.79 -6.12
N TYR A 188 6.52 -8.95 -6.73
CA TYR A 188 5.82 -10.20 -6.42
C TYR A 188 6.43 -10.91 -5.21
N TYR A 189 5.64 -11.02 -4.15
CA TYR A 189 5.97 -11.78 -2.95
C TYR A 189 5.24 -13.12 -2.95
N THR A 190 5.87 -14.17 -2.40
CA THR A 190 5.14 -15.41 -2.12
C THR A 190 3.99 -15.08 -1.18
N SER A 191 2.78 -15.50 -1.51
CA SER A 191 1.61 -15.21 -0.69
C SER A 191 1.83 -15.66 0.75
N GLY A 192 1.55 -14.74 1.68
CA GLY A 192 1.78 -14.94 3.10
C GLY A 192 3.24 -14.85 3.57
N ILE A 193 4.20 -14.55 2.70
CA ILE A 193 5.59 -14.27 3.07
C ILE A 193 5.94 -12.85 2.59
N PHE A 194 5.71 -11.87 3.48
CA PHE A 194 5.95 -10.45 3.20
C PHE A 194 7.25 -10.00 3.87
N ASP A 195 8.38 -10.36 3.27
CA ASP A 195 9.73 -10.14 3.77
C ASP A 195 10.50 -9.18 2.85
N THR A 196 10.40 -7.88 3.12
CA THR A 196 11.07 -6.87 2.29
C THR A 196 12.59 -6.91 2.43
N LYS A 197 13.14 -7.59 3.45
CA LYS A 197 14.61 -7.78 3.60
C LYS A 197 15.15 -8.72 2.53
N LYS A 198 14.37 -9.74 2.19
CA LYS A 198 14.69 -10.66 1.09
C LYS A 198 14.39 -10.05 -0.27
N GLY A 199 13.46 -9.09 -0.31
CA GLY A 199 12.98 -8.46 -1.54
C GLY A 199 11.94 -9.34 -2.24
N ALA A 200 11.40 -8.81 -3.34
CA ALA A 200 10.45 -9.56 -4.15
C ALA A 200 11.13 -10.74 -4.86
N VAL A 201 10.35 -11.77 -5.17
CA VAL A 201 10.79 -12.90 -6.00
C VAL A 201 10.95 -12.45 -7.46
N GLU A 202 10.17 -11.46 -7.87
CA GLU A 202 10.24 -10.79 -9.17
C GLU A 202 9.84 -9.32 -8.97
N TYR A 203 10.57 -8.41 -9.62
CA TYR A 203 10.39 -6.95 -9.52
C TYR A 203 9.64 -6.42 -10.74
N ASP A 204 9.06 -5.22 -10.66
CA ASP A 204 8.55 -4.56 -11.86
C ASP A 204 9.73 -4.21 -12.79
N GLU A 205 9.55 -4.32 -14.11
CA GLU A 205 10.59 -3.99 -15.11
C GLU A 205 11.13 -2.55 -14.99
N LYS A 206 10.41 -1.70 -14.25
CA LYS A 206 10.72 -0.28 -14.02
C LYS A 206 11.42 -0.03 -12.69
N ASP A 207 11.60 -1.05 -11.86
CA ASP A 207 12.28 -0.93 -10.58
C ASP A 207 13.80 -1.02 -10.78
N ILE A 208 14.52 -0.01 -10.28
CA ILE A 208 15.99 -0.07 -10.24
C ILE A 208 16.37 -1.13 -9.20
N PRO A 209 17.28 -2.07 -9.50
CA PRO A 209 17.68 -3.15 -8.57
C PRO A 209 18.09 -2.68 -7.16
N GLU A 210 18.60 -1.45 -7.04
CA GLU A 210 18.97 -0.79 -5.78
C GLU A 210 17.77 -0.55 -4.83
N PHE A 211 16.55 -0.52 -5.37
CA PHE A 211 15.31 -0.33 -4.61
C PHE A 211 14.60 -1.64 -4.24
N GLY A 212 15.14 -2.82 -4.57
CA GLY A 212 14.44 -4.10 -4.38
C GLY A 212 14.23 -4.57 -2.93
N LYS A 213 14.80 -3.89 -1.93
CA LYS A 213 14.79 -4.34 -0.52
C LYS A 213 14.54 -3.21 0.47
N SER A 214 14.01 -3.59 1.64
CA SER A 214 13.80 -2.72 2.81
C SER A 214 13.90 -3.53 4.11
N ASP A 215 14.08 -2.88 5.25
CA ASP A 215 14.49 -3.54 6.51
C ASP A 215 13.35 -4.20 7.31
N SER A 216 12.22 -4.53 6.67
CA SER A 216 11.04 -5.07 7.33
C SER A 216 10.74 -6.53 6.98
N LYS A 217 10.21 -7.26 7.97
CA LYS A 217 9.65 -8.60 7.78
C LYS A 217 8.33 -8.67 8.54
N TYR A 218 7.23 -8.59 7.81
CA TYR A 218 5.90 -8.60 8.42
C TYR A 218 5.51 -10.05 8.74
N THR A 219 5.16 -10.32 10.00
CA THR A 219 4.93 -11.70 10.48
C THR A 219 3.59 -11.89 11.19
N TRP A 220 2.93 -10.82 11.64
CA TRP A 220 1.72 -10.93 12.46
C TRP A 220 0.78 -9.72 12.31
N LEU A 221 -0.42 -9.82 12.90
CA LEU A 221 -1.51 -8.83 12.85
C LEU A 221 -1.89 -8.37 11.45
N PHE A 222 -1.94 -9.32 10.52
CA PHE A 222 -2.37 -9.04 9.16
C PHE A 222 -3.83 -8.65 9.11
N ASN A 223 -4.17 -7.70 8.25
CA ASN A 223 -5.54 -7.35 7.92
C ASN A 223 -5.67 -7.16 6.42
N VAL A 224 -6.81 -7.59 5.87
CA VAL A 224 -7.20 -7.37 4.47
C VAL A 224 -8.53 -6.62 4.45
N ILE A 225 -8.63 -5.57 3.63
CA ILE A 225 -9.90 -4.86 3.41
C ILE A 225 -10.42 -5.15 2.00
N THR A 226 -11.66 -5.64 1.94
CA THR A 226 -12.41 -5.83 0.69
C THR A 226 -13.50 -4.78 0.56
N TYR A 227 -13.95 -4.51 -0.66
CA TYR A 227 -14.98 -3.53 -0.94
C TYR A 227 -15.61 -3.76 -2.33
N ASN A 228 -16.73 -3.10 -2.56
CA ASN A 228 -17.32 -2.87 -3.87
C ASN A 228 -17.25 -1.38 -4.21
N VAL A 229 -17.26 -1.08 -5.50
CA VAL A 229 -17.35 0.28 -6.02
C VAL A 229 -18.47 0.28 -7.05
N ASN A 230 -19.45 1.17 -6.86
CA ASN A 230 -20.50 1.40 -7.85
C ASN A 230 -20.07 2.63 -8.64
N LYS A 231 -19.65 2.39 -9.88
CA LYS A 231 -19.32 3.45 -10.83
C LYS A 231 -20.58 3.85 -11.59
#